data_AF-A0A1I1KZX2-F1
#
_entry.id   AF-A0A1I1KZX2-F1
#
_cell.length_a   1.000
_cell.length_b   1.000
_cell.length_c   1.000
_cell.angle_alpha   90.00
_cell.angle_beta   90.00
_cell.angle_gamma   90.00
#
_symmetry.space_group_name_H-M   'P 1'
#
loop_
_entity.id
_entity.type
_entity.pdbx_description
1 polymer ?
#
loop_
_entity_poly.entity_id
_entity_poly.type
_entity_poly.pdbx_seq_one_letter_code
_entity_poly.pdbx_strand_id
1 'polypeptide(L)'
;MSLRVVWTVLGGVPGTYRAAREVAGRRVAVGVLAASGWSLLVALVNTGARPRLRNAVRHFTWSAWLAARYGEAVARAVTEEHELHSLDLRDSEADDRNNRAGRRYGTVHRDEILQRRAPSAIWRLAGVGRRRWYSGRLWSVRDGAVVAGSRGTGRRTR
;
A
#
# COMPACT_ATOMS: atom_id res chain seq x y z
N MET A 1 -17.08 7.30 -16.32
CA MET A 1 -15.99 7.35 -15.32
C MET A 1 -16.60 7.84 -14.02
N SER A 2 -16.52 7.08 -12.91
CA SER A 2 -17.20 7.46 -11.66
C SER A 2 -16.54 8.70 -11.03
N LEU A 3 -17.34 9.63 -10.48
CA LEU A 3 -16.89 10.78 -9.68
C LEU A 3 -15.88 10.41 -8.59
N ARG A 4 -15.96 9.17 -8.07
CA ARG A 4 -15.00 8.60 -7.11
C ARG A 4 -13.60 8.42 -7.70
N VAL A 5 -13.50 7.92 -8.93
CA VAL A 5 -12.21 7.74 -9.64
C VAL A 5 -11.58 9.09 -9.95
N VAL A 6 -12.42 10.08 -10.30
CA VAL A 6 -11.99 11.46 -10.58
C VAL A 6 -11.40 12.10 -9.31
N TRP A 7 -12.05 11.98 -8.15
CA TRP A 7 -11.55 12.55 -6.90
C TRP A 7 -10.26 11.90 -6.39
N THR A 8 -10.15 10.57 -6.43
CA THR A 8 -8.93 9.86 -6.02
C THR A 8 -7.73 10.21 -6.92
N VAL A 9 -7.96 10.42 -8.22
CA VAL A 9 -6.91 10.79 -9.19
C VAL A 9 -6.58 12.29 -9.13
N LEU A 10 -7.57 13.18 -8.96
CA LEU A 10 -7.37 14.63 -8.93
C LEU A 10 -6.91 15.18 -7.57
N GLY A 11 -7.22 14.52 -6.44
CA GLY A 11 -6.80 14.95 -5.09
C GLY A 11 -5.63 14.15 -4.54
N GLY A 12 -5.71 12.82 -4.61
CA GLY A 12 -4.73 11.92 -3.98
C GLY A 12 -3.34 11.97 -4.64
N VAL A 13 -3.26 12.07 -5.97
CA VAL A 13 -1.96 12.15 -6.68
C VAL A 13 -1.26 13.50 -6.45
N PRO A 14 -1.94 14.67 -6.57
CA PRO A 14 -1.31 15.94 -6.23
C PRO A 14 -0.97 16.09 -4.74
N GLY A 15 -1.81 15.59 -3.83
CA GLY A 15 -1.53 15.58 -2.38
C GLY A 15 -0.26 14.81 -2.05
N THR A 16 -0.19 13.53 -2.45
CA THR A 16 0.98 12.68 -2.20
C THR A 16 2.27 13.22 -2.82
N TYR A 17 2.20 13.84 -4.00
CA TYR A 17 3.34 14.53 -4.61
C TYR A 17 3.80 15.74 -3.77
N ARG A 18 2.87 16.59 -3.31
CA ARG A 18 3.19 17.76 -2.49
C ARG A 18 3.82 17.34 -1.16
N ALA A 19 3.21 16.40 -0.44
CA ALA A 19 3.74 15.88 0.81
C ALA A 19 5.17 15.31 0.65
N ALA A 20 5.40 14.49 -0.40
CA ALA A 20 6.73 13.97 -0.68
C ALA A 20 7.74 15.08 -1.04
N ARG A 21 7.30 16.07 -1.81
CA ARG A 21 8.15 17.19 -2.24
C ARG A 21 8.55 18.08 -1.06
N GLU A 22 7.64 18.35 -0.14
CA GLU A 22 7.89 19.15 1.05
C GLU A 22 8.94 18.51 1.95
N VAL A 23 8.89 17.19 2.12
CA VAL A 23 9.81 16.46 3.01
C VAL A 23 11.16 16.19 2.34
N ALA A 24 11.18 15.82 1.05
CA ALA A 24 12.36 15.24 0.41
C ALA A 24 12.65 15.77 -1.01
N GLY A 25 11.91 16.79 -1.46
CA GLY A 25 12.12 17.43 -2.74
C GLY A 25 11.51 16.71 -3.95
N ARG A 26 11.57 17.39 -5.10
CA ARG A 26 10.87 17.00 -6.34
C ARG A 26 11.24 15.60 -6.86
N ARG A 27 12.53 15.24 -6.83
CA ARG A 27 12.99 13.95 -7.37
C ARG A 27 12.38 12.77 -6.60
N VAL A 28 12.31 12.87 -5.27
CA VAL A 28 11.70 11.85 -4.42
C VAL A 28 10.20 11.77 -4.67
N ALA A 29 9.52 12.91 -4.80
CA ALA A 29 8.09 12.95 -5.09
C ALA A 29 7.71 12.21 -6.38
N VAL A 30 8.49 12.36 -7.46
CA VAL A 30 8.28 11.58 -8.69
C VAL A 30 8.48 10.08 -8.45
N GLY A 31 9.53 9.71 -7.72
CA GLY A 31 9.81 8.31 -7.37
C GLY A 31 8.72 7.66 -6.51
N VAL A 32 8.09 8.44 -5.62
CA VAL A 32 6.95 8.02 -4.79
C VAL A 32 5.74 7.66 -5.66
N LEU A 33 5.39 8.52 -6.61
CA LEU A 33 4.27 8.28 -7.54
C LEU A 33 4.53 7.08 -8.44
N ALA A 34 5.74 6.96 -8.99
CA ALA A 34 6.13 5.81 -9.80
C ALA A 34 5.98 4.49 -9.01
N ALA A 35 6.41 4.47 -7.75
CA ALA A 35 6.27 3.29 -6.90
C ALA A 35 4.83 2.96 -6.51
N SER A 36 3.96 3.96 -6.39
CA SER A 36 2.52 3.74 -6.22
C SER A 36 1.93 3.01 -7.43
N GLY A 37 2.28 3.46 -8.64
CA GLY A 37 1.89 2.79 -9.89
C GLY A 37 2.40 1.35 -9.98
N TRP A 38 3.69 1.12 -9.69
CA TRP A 38 4.26 -0.23 -9.67
C TRP A 38 3.59 -1.14 -8.63
N SER A 39 3.32 -0.62 -7.43
CA SER A 39 2.67 -1.40 -6.36
C SER A 39 1.25 -1.81 -6.75
N LEU A 40 0.51 -0.95 -7.44
CA LEU A 40 -0.81 -1.28 -7.98
C LEU A 40 -0.73 -2.40 -9.03
N LEU A 41 0.15 -2.26 -10.03
CA LEU A 41 0.35 -3.25 -11.09
C LEU A 41 0.77 -4.62 -10.54
N VAL A 42 1.74 -4.64 -9.63
CA VAL A 42 2.22 -5.87 -9.01
C VAL A 42 1.13 -6.51 -8.14
N ALA A 43 0.37 -5.72 -7.38
CA ALA A 43 -0.72 -6.24 -6.57
C ALA A 43 -1.84 -6.84 -7.45
N LEU A 44 -2.17 -6.21 -8.58
CA LEU A 44 -3.13 -6.73 -9.57
C LEU A 44 -2.74 -8.15 -10.00
N VAL A 45 -1.49 -8.33 -10.45
CA VAL A 45 -0.99 -9.62 -10.93
C VAL A 45 -0.93 -10.67 -9.81
N ASN A 46 -0.52 -10.26 -8.60
CA ASN A 46 -0.28 -11.19 -7.50
C ASN A 46 -1.54 -11.69 -6.78
N THR A 47 -2.66 -10.99 -6.93
CA THR A 47 -3.85 -11.22 -6.08
C THR A 47 -5.08 -11.68 -6.86
N GLY A 48 -5.06 -11.59 -8.20
CA GLY A 48 -6.19 -11.98 -9.05
C GLY A 48 -7.45 -11.17 -8.71
N ALA A 49 -8.64 -11.78 -8.85
CA ALA A 49 -9.95 -11.14 -8.62
C ALA A 49 -10.32 -10.96 -7.13
N ARG A 50 -9.36 -10.69 -6.25
CA ARG A 50 -9.57 -10.53 -4.79
C ARG A 50 -9.32 -9.08 -4.37
N PRO A 51 -10.31 -8.17 -4.50
CA PRO A 51 -10.10 -6.73 -4.33
C PRO A 51 -9.58 -6.36 -2.93
N ARG A 52 -10.09 -7.00 -1.86
CA ARG A 52 -9.63 -6.75 -0.48
C ARG A 52 -8.15 -7.13 -0.26
N LEU A 53 -7.76 -8.31 -0.73
CA LEU A 53 -6.37 -8.76 -0.70
C LEU A 53 -5.48 -7.83 -1.54
N ARG A 54 -5.96 -7.41 -2.71
CA ARG A 54 -5.25 -6.48 -3.60
C ARG A 54 -4.95 -5.16 -2.92
N ASN A 55 -5.95 -4.55 -2.28
CA ASN A 55 -5.76 -3.27 -1.59
C ASN A 55 -4.75 -3.41 -0.46
N ALA A 56 -4.94 -4.39 0.41
CA ALA A 56 -4.04 -4.63 1.53
C ALA A 56 -2.59 -4.87 1.09
N VAL A 57 -2.37 -5.68 0.05
CA VAL A 57 -1.04 -5.94 -0.51
C VAL A 57 -0.44 -4.68 -1.15
N ARG A 58 -1.23 -3.87 -1.85
CA ARG A 58 -0.78 -2.61 -2.45
C ARG A 58 -0.27 -1.64 -1.37
N HIS A 59 -1.08 -1.36 -0.35
CA HIS A 59 -0.74 -0.44 0.74
C HIS A 59 0.50 -0.89 1.52
N PHE A 60 0.55 -2.18 1.88
CA PHE A 60 1.73 -2.78 2.51
C PHE A 60 2.99 -2.61 1.65
N THR A 61 2.91 -2.98 0.37
CA THR A 61 4.06 -2.99 -0.55
C THR A 61 4.61 -1.60 -0.79
N TRP A 62 3.73 -0.65 -1.08
CA TRP A 62 4.10 0.73 -1.34
C TRP A 62 4.78 1.35 -0.11
N SER A 63 4.16 1.23 1.06
CA SER A 63 4.68 1.76 2.32
C SER A 63 6.01 1.15 2.73
N ALA A 64 6.18 -0.17 2.54
CA ALA A 64 7.44 -0.85 2.83
C ALA A 64 8.58 -0.38 1.92
N TRP A 65 8.31 -0.23 0.62
CA TRP A 65 9.32 0.25 -0.32
C TRP A 65 9.71 1.71 -0.04
N LEU A 66 8.73 2.59 0.24
CA LEU A 66 8.99 3.98 0.60
C LEU A 66 9.85 4.08 1.85
N ALA A 67 9.52 3.34 2.91
CA ALA A 67 10.27 3.39 4.17
C ALA A 67 11.71 2.90 3.99
N ALA A 68 11.92 1.82 3.22
CA ALA A 68 13.26 1.34 2.92
C ALA A 68 14.07 2.34 2.07
N ARG A 69 13.45 2.94 1.04
CA ARG A 69 14.15 3.76 0.04
C ARG A 69 14.41 5.19 0.47
N TYR A 70 13.44 5.80 1.15
CA TYR A 70 13.42 7.23 1.49
C TYR A 70 13.32 7.49 3.00
N GLY A 71 13.24 6.44 3.81
CA GLY A 71 13.10 6.55 5.26
C GLY A 71 11.65 6.63 5.71
N GLU A 72 11.44 6.35 7.00
CA GLU A 72 10.11 6.28 7.62
C GLU A 72 9.38 7.62 7.59
N ALA A 73 10.08 8.74 7.77
CA ALA A 73 9.47 10.08 7.76
C ALA A 73 8.78 10.39 6.42
N VAL A 74 9.45 10.15 5.29
CA VAL A 74 8.87 10.32 3.95
C VAL A 74 7.71 9.36 3.73
N ALA A 75 7.90 8.09 4.08
CA ALA A 75 6.87 7.08 3.92
C ALA A 75 5.60 7.44 4.70
N ARG A 76 5.74 7.86 5.95
CA ARG A 76 4.64 8.28 6.82
C ARG A 76 3.88 9.45 6.22
N ALA A 77 4.58 10.57 5.95
CA ALA A 77 3.98 11.78 5.41
C ALA A 77 3.17 11.52 4.13
N VAL A 78 3.73 10.73 3.21
CA VAL A 78 3.05 10.38 1.96
C VAL A 78 1.83 9.51 2.20
N THR A 79 1.95 8.49 3.04
CA THR A 79 0.84 7.55 3.27
C THR A 79 -0.30 8.21 4.05
N GLU A 80 0.00 9.03 5.05
CA GLU A 80 -1.01 9.78 5.81
C GLU A 80 -1.73 10.79 4.91
N GLU A 81 -1.00 11.52 4.05
CA GLU A 81 -1.61 12.40 3.07
C GLU A 81 -2.52 11.61 2.10
N HIS A 82 -2.12 10.41 1.68
CA HIS A 82 -2.96 9.58 0.81
C HIS A 82 -4.29 9.20 1.47
N GLU A 83 -4.26 8.91 2.78
CA GLU A 83 -5.45 8.54 3.56
C GLU A 83 -6.45 9.70 3.71
N LEU A 84 -5.99 10.96 3.76
CA LEU A 84 -6.87 12.14 3.84
C LEU A 84 -7.82 12.28 2.64
N HIS A 85 -7.43 11.73 1.49
CA HIS A 85 -8.24 11.77 0.27
C HIS A 85 -9.08 10.49 0.10
N SER A 86 -9.11 9.60 1.09
CA SER A 86 -10.02 8.47 1.13
C SER A 86 -11.43 8.95 1.47
N LEU A 87 -12.40 8.60 0.62
CA LEU A 87 -13.82 8.96 0.80
C LEU A 87 -14.55 8.04 1.80
N ASP A 88 -13.89 7.01 2.30
CA ASP A 88 -14.42 6.06 3.29
C ASP A 88 -13.45 5.96 4.47
N LEU A 89 -13.88 6.50 5.63
CA LEU A 89 -13.10 6.53 6.86
C LEU A 89 -12.73 5.14 7.39
N ARG A 90 -13.56 4.12 7.12
CA ARG A 90 -13.29 2.74 7.58
C ARG A 90 -12.34 2.02 6.64
N ASP A 91 -12.44 2.27 5.34
CA ASP A 91 -11.41 1.82 4.39
C ASP A 91 -10.05 2.45 4.75
N SER A 92 -10.05 3.72 5.18
CA SER A 92 -8.85 4.41 5.64
C SER A 92 -8.21 3.77 6.90
N GLU A 93 -8.99 3.24 7.84
CA GLU A 93 -8.44 2.54 9.00
C GLU A 93 -7.69 1.25 8.60
N ALA A 94 -8.27 0.44 7.71
CA ALA A 94 -7.62 -0.77 7.23
C ALA A 94 -6.34 -0.44 6.44
N ASP A 95 -6.38 0.62 5.63
CA ASP A 95 -5.27 1.07 4.82
C ASP A 95 -4.14 1.68 5.66
N ASP A 96 -4.43 2.46 6.71
CA ASP A 96 -3.41 2.92 7.67
C ASP A 96 -2.73 1.74 8.39
N ARG A 97 -3.50 0.74 8.85
CA ARG A 97 -2.90 -0.46 9.48
C ARG A 97 -1.97 -1.19 8.52
N ASN A 98 -2.36 -1.33 7.26
CA ASN A 98 -1.53 -1.95 6.22
C ASN A 98 -0.29 -1.10 5.88
N ASN A 99 -0.44 0.23 5.80
CA ASN A 99 0.66 1.16 5.57
C ASN A 99 1.67 1.08 6.72
N ARG A 100 1.20 1.13 7.98
CA ARG A 100 2.03 1.00 9.19
C ARG A 100 2.80 -0.31 9.23
N ALA A 101 2.12 -1.43 8.91
CA ALA A 101 2.77 -2.73 8.80
C ALA A 101 3.85 -2.75 7.70
N GLY A 102 3.58 -2.08 6.57
CA GLY A 102 4.52 -1.87 5.48
C GLY A 102 5.73 -1.06 5.93
N ARG A 103 5.54 0.14 6.49
CA ARG A 103 6.60 1.02 6.96
C ARG A 103 7.54 0.30 7.93
N ARG A 104 6.98 -0.37 8.96
CA ARG A 104 7.77 -1.16 9.92
C ARG A 104 8.59 -2.25 9.22
N TYR A 105 8.01 -2.96 8.26
CA TYR A 105 8.75 -3.96 7.49
C TYR A 105 9.87 -3.33 6.67
N GLY A 106 9.60 -2.22 5.99
CA GLY A 106 10.57 -1.49 5.18
C GLY A 106 11.77 -0.97 5.98
N THR A 107 11.52 -0.43 7.17
CA THR A 107 12.58 0.03 8.08
C THR A 107 13.45 -1.13 8.56
N VAL A 108 12.83 -2.25 8.98
CA VAL A 108 13.57 -3.42 9.51
C VAL A 108 14.35 -4.16 8.42
N HIS A 109 13.80 -4.28 7.21
CA HIS A 109 14.38 -5.05 6.11
C HIS A 109 15.02 -4.16 5.03
N ARG A 110 15.45 -2.95 5.41
CA ARG A 110 15.93 -1.93 4.48
C ARG A 110 16.98 -2.45 3.51
N ASP A 111 18.06 -3.04 4.03
CA ASP A 111 19.20 -3.43 3.20
C ASP A 111 18.81 -4.55 2.21
N GLU A 112 18.03 -5.52 2.64
CA GLU A 112 17.49 -6.58 1.78
C GLU A 112 16.64 -6.02 0.63
N ILE A 113 15.82 -5.01 0.92
CA ILE A 113 14.97 -4.35 -0.07
C ILE A 113 15.82 -3.56 -1.07
N LEU A 114 16.84 -2.83 -0.60
CA LEU A 114 17.68 -1.95 -1.42
C LEU A 114 18.74 -2.68 -2.25
N GLN A 115 19.06 -3.93 -1.94
CA GLN A 115 19.88 -4.79 -2.79
C GLN A 115 19.23 -5.10 -4.16
N ARG A 116 17.95 -4.75 -4.35
CA ARG A 116 17.18 -5.03 -5.57
C ARG A 116 16.76 -3.75 -6.27
N ARG A 117 16.67 -3.81 -7.60
CA ARG A 117 16.02 -2.76 -8.39
C ARG A 117 14.54 -2.65 -7.99
N ALA A 118 13.98 -1.44 -8.10
CA ALA A 118 12.66 -1.13 -7.56
C ALA A 118 11.54 -2.09 -8.03
N PRO A 119 11.38 -2.43 -9.33
CA PRO A 119 10.34 -3.38 -9.75
C PRO A 119 10.47 -4.76 -9.08
N SER A 120 11.69 -5.30 -9.02
CA SER A 120 11.97 -6.60 -8.38
C SER A 120 11.76 -6.56 -6.87
N ALA A 121 12.13 -5.47 -6.21
CA ALA A 121 11.89 -5.26 -4.79
C ALA A 121 10.39 -5.20 -4.47
N ILE A 122 9.63 -4.41 -5.24
CA ILE A 122 8.17 -4.28 -5.13
C ILE A 122 7.49 -5.63 -5.37
N TRP A 123 7.94 -6.40 -6.37
CA TRP A 123 7.43 -7.75 -6.61
C TRP A 123 7.62 -8.69 -5.42
N ARG A 124 8.84 -8.72 -4.85
CA ARG A 124 9.15 -9.52 -3.65
C ARG A 124 8.28 -9.08 -2.46
N LEU A 125 8.13 -7.77 -2.26
CA LEU A 125 7.30 -7.20 -1.20
C LEU A 125 5.82 -7.58 -1.36
N ALA A 126 5.28 -7.63 -2.57
CA ALA A 126 3.91 -8.12 -2.78
C ALA A 126 3.74 -9.59 -2.37
N GLY A 127 4.76 -10.43 -2.62
CA GLY A 127 4.81 -11.80 -2.12
C GLY A 127 4.82 -11.87 -0.57
N VAL A 128 5.58 -10.98 0.09
CA VAL A 128 5.56 -10.83 1.56
C VAL A 128 4.18 -10.40 2.04
N GLY A 129 3.58 -9.39 1.39
CA GLY A 129 2.26 -8.87 1.70
C GLY A 129 1.21 -9.98 1.63
N ARG A 130 1.23 -10.82 0.60
CA ARG A 130 0.33 -11.99 0.50
C ARG A 130 0.50 -12.96 1.65
N ARG A 131 1.74 -13.28 2.04
CA ARG A 131 1.98 -14.16 3.20
C ARG A 131 1.46 -13.54 4.50
N ARG A 132 1.63 -12.23 4.67
CA ARG A 132 1.09 -11.48 5.82
C ARG A 132 -0.42 -11.44 5.84
N TRP A 133 -1.07 -11.26 4.68
CA TRP A 133 -2.51 -11.38 4.56
C TRP A 133 -3.00 -12.74 5.05
N TYR A 134 -2.41 -13.83 4.56
CA TYR A 134 -2.86 -15.18 4.91
C TYR A 134 -2.57 -15.56 6.37
N SER A 135 -1.68 -14.86 7.05
CA SER A 135 -1.42 -15.03 8.48
C SER A 135 -2.19 -14.06 9.38
N GLY A 136 -3.16 -13.31 8.84
CA GLY A 136 -3.95 -12.35 9.62
C GLY A 136 -3.18 -11.09 10.04
N ARG A 137 -2.05 -10.80 9.38
CA ARG A 137 -1.18 -9.65 9.66
C ARG A 137 -1.35 -8.49 8.68
N LEU A 138 -2.39 -8.53 7.85
CA LEU A 138 -2.92 -7.42 7.04
C LEU A 138 -4.43 -7.37 7.21
N TRP A 139 -5.05 -6.24 6.86
CA TRP A 139 -6.45 -5.94 7.15
C TRP A 139 -7.21 -5.52 5.90
N SER A 140 -8.54 -5.64 5.97
CA SER A 140 -9.48 -5.11 4.97
C SER A 140 -10.79 -4.75 5.64
N VAL A 141 -11.67 -4.03 4.94
CA VAL A 141 -13.05 -3.85 5.37
C VAL A 141 -13.94 -4.95 4.80
N ARG A 142 -14.78 -5.52 5.67
CA ARG A 142 -15.87 -6.45 5.33
C ARG A 142 -17.09 -6.10 6.17
N ASP A 143 -18.22 -5.89 5.52
CA ASP A 143 -19.51 -5.61 6.18
C ASP A 143 -19.42 -4.44 7.19
N GLY A 144 -18.66 -3.41 6.79
CA GLY A 144 -18.42 -2.24 7.63
C GLY A 144 -17.45 -2.45 8.79
N ALA A 145 -16.81 -3.61 8.95
CA ALA A 145 -15.84 -3.88 10.00
C ALA A 145 -14.43 -4.09 9.43
N VAL A 146 -13.41 -3.57 10.12
CA VAL A 146 -12.00 -3.89 9.84
C VAL A 146 -11.73 -5.32 10.30
N VAL A 147 -11.42 -6.20 9.34
CA VAL A 147 -11.15 -7.62 9.58
C VAL A 147 -9.74 -7.99 9.13
N ALA A 148 -9.13 -8.93 9.86
CA ALA A 148 -7.86 -9.51 9.46
C ALA A 148 -8.00 -10.37 8.19
N GLY A 149 -6.98 -10.34 7.35
CA GLY A 149 -6.86 -11.18 6.18
C GLY A 149 -6.85 -12.67 6.55
N SER A 150 -7.39 -13.51 5.68
CA SER A 150 -7.36 -14.95 5.85
C SER A 150 -7.32 -15.66 4.50
N ARG A 151 -6.90 -16.94 4.52
CA ARG A 151 -7.22 -17.87 3.43
C ARG A 151 -8.71 -18.16 3.59
N GLY A 152 -9.57 -17.32 3.01
CA GLY A 152 -11.02 -17.40 3.21
C GLY A 152 -11.50 -18.84 3.29
N THR A 153 -12.28 -19.15 4.33
CA THR A 153 -12.85 -20.49 4.51
C THR A 153 -13.64 -20.79 3.25
N GLY A 154 -13.09 -21.63 2.37
CA GLY A 154 -13.86 -22.13 1.25
C GLY A 154 -15.07 -22.82 1.83
N ARG A 155 -16.24 -22.18 1.74
CA ARG A 155 -17.50 -22.89 1.93
C ARG A 155 -17.55 -23.85 0.76
N ARG A 156 -17.05 -25.08 0.97
CA ARG A 156 -17.52 -26.23 0.20
C ARG A 156 -18.95 -26.41 0.64
N THR A 157 -19.87 -25.71 0.00
CA THR A 157 -21.24 -26.18 -0.10
C THR A 157 -21.14 -27.53 -0.82
N ARG A 158 -21.23 -28.61 -0.04
CA ARG A 158 -21.66 -29.90 -0.55
C ARG A 158 -23.14 -29.80 -0.88
#